data_AF-S6W3H0-F1
#
_entry.id   AF-S6W3H0-F1
#
_cell.length_a   1.000
_cell.length_b   1.000
_cell.length_c   1.000
_cell.angle_alpha   90.00
_cell.angle_beta   90.00
_cell.angle_gamma   90.00
#
_symmetry.space_group_name_H-M   'P 1'
#
loop_
_entity.id
_entity.type
_entity.pdbx_description
1 polymer ?
#
loop_
_entity_poly.entity_id
_entity_poly.type
_entity_poly.pdbx_seq_one_letter_code
_entity_poly.pdbx_strand_id
1 'polypeptide(L)'
;MSHSQRGLNWFNALSAGASEVTGLPASLKVADGLVGEQRVRFVAVIADTNNRFPRARQGEVGLLEGWGLAKAVDDAIEQDREGAEKRALIAIVDVPSQAYGRREEA
;
A
#
# COMPACT_ATOMS: atom_id res chain seq x y z
N MET A 1 20.67 9.73 -2.19
CA MET A 1 19.53 10.02 -3.08
C MET A 1 18.30 10.18 -2.20
N SER A 2 17.50 11.24 -2.41
CA SER A 2 16.25 11.43 -1.65
C SER A 2 15.15 10.60 -2.31
N HIS A 3 14.49 9.72 -1.57
CA HIS A 3 13.32 8.99 -2.05
C HIS A 3 12.12 9.95 -2.12
N SER A 4 11.16 9.68 -3.02
CA SER A 4 9.95 10.51 -3.10
C SER A 4 9.12 10.35 -1.83
N GLN A 5 8.63 11.47 -1.29
CA GLN A 5 7.71 11.49 -0.15
C GLN A 5 6.26 11.77 -0.58
N ARG A 6 5.98 11.93 -1.88
CA ARG A 6 4.65 12.37 -2.34
C ARG A 6 3.60 11.32 -2.00
N GLY A 7 3.87 10.04 -2.22
CA GLY A 7 2.97 8.94 -1.90
C GLY A 7 2.60 8.91 -0.42
N LEU A 8 3.61 9.02 0.46
CA LEU A 8 3.38 9.08 1.91
C LEU A 8 2.60 10.33 2.33
N ASN A 9 2.94 11.49 1.77
CA ASN A 9 2.27 12.75 2.09
C ASN A 9 0.80 12.73 1.66
N TRP A 10 0.51 12.25 0.45
CA TRP A 10 -0.86 12.09 -0.03
C TRP A 10 -1.62 11.02 0.74
N PHE A 11 -0.98 9.91 1.11
CA PHE A 11 -1.58 8.91 1.98
C PHE A 11 -2.02 9.54 3.30
N ASN A 12 -1.12 10.21 4.02
CA ASN A 12 -1.44 10.85 5.29
C ASN A 12 -2.55 11.90 5.17
N ALA A 13 -2.56 12.66 4.07
CA ALA A 13 -3.57 13.69 3.84
C ALA A 13 -4.96 13.10 3.53
N LEU A 14 -5.02 12.07 2.69
CA LEU A 14 -6.28 11.47 2.25
C LEU A 14 -6.86 10.48 3.27
N SER A 15 -6.00 9.79 4.01
CA SER A 15 -6.40 8.82 5.04
C SER A 15 -6.45 9.44 6.44
N ALA A 16 -6.54 10.77 6.56
CA ALA A 16 -6.63 11.43 7.85
C ALA A 16 -7.89 10.97 8.61
N GLY A 17 -7.71 10.45 9.83
CA GLY A 17 -8.80 9.88 10.63
C GLY A 17 -9.25 8.47 10.22
N ALA A 18 -8.61 7.87 9.19
CA ALA A 18 -8.77 6.47 8.86
C ALA A 18 -8.06 5.56 9.88
N SER A 19 -8.49 4.30 9.97
CA SER A 19 -7.88 3.28 10.83
C SER A 19 -6.82 2.50 10.06
N GLU A 20 -5.57 2.52 10.55
CA GLU A 20 -4.45 1.79 9.92
C GLU A 20 -4.65 0.27 9.97
N VAL A 21 -4.37 -0.40 8.85
CA VAL A 21 -4.35 -1.86 8.76
C VAL A 21 -2.94 -2.34 9.08
N THR A 22 -2.79 -3.04 10.20
CA THR A 22 -1.49 -3.50 10.72
C THR A 22 -1.08 -4.88 10.17
N GLY A 23 0.18 -5.29 10.40
CA GLY A 23 0.68 -6.61 10.02
C GLY A 23 1.13 -6.74 8.57
N LEU A 24 1.31 -5.60 7.89
CA LEU A 24 1.82 -5.49 6.54
C LEU A 24 3.29 -5.03 6.54
N PRO A 25 4.04 -5.22 5.43
CA PRO A 25 5.41 -4.71 5.30
C PRO A 25 5.48 -3.19 5.53
N ALA A 26 6.59 -2.70 6.08
CA ALA A 26 6.76 -1.27 6.38
C ALA A 26 6.77 -0.37 5.12
N SER A 27 7.07 -0.95 3.96
CA SER A 27 6.96 -0.35 2.62
C SER A 27 5.53 -0.20 2.13
N LEU A 28 4.53 -0.70 2.86
CA LEU A 28 3.13 -0.63 2.49
C LEU A 28 2.32 0.09 3.56
N LYS A 29 1.58 1.11 3.14
CA LYS A 29 0.65 1.86 3.98
C LYS A 29 -0.78 1.56 3.56
N VAL A 30 -1.59 1.12 4.52
CA VAL A 30 -2.98 0.75 4.30
C VAL A 30 -3.84 1.29 5.44
N ALA A 31 -4.96 1.92 5.12
CA ALA A 31 -5.90 2.39 6.11
C ALA A 31 -7.35 2.31 5.58
N ASP A 32 -8.28 1.94 6.45
CA ASP A 32 -9.71 1.91 6.16
C ASP A 32 -10.39 3.17 6.71
N GLY A 33 -11.23 3.80 5.89
CA GLY A 33 -11.93 5.03 6.28
C GLY A 33 -13.19 5.27 5.46
N LEU A 34 -13.62 6.53 5.43
CA LEU A 34 -14.78 7.00 4.68
C LEU A 34 -14.38 8.14 3.74
N VAL A 35 -14.97 8.18 2.54
CA VAL A 35 -14.98 9.35 1.65
C VAL A 35 -16.44 9.71 1.40
N GLY A 36 -16.91 10.78 2.05
CA GLY A 36 -18.35 11.00 2.20
C GLY A 36 -18.94 9.88 3.05
N GLU A 37 -19.95 9.18 2.51
CA GLU A 37 -20.58 8.00 3.15
C GLU A 37 -19.99 6.66 2.65
N GLN A 38 -19.14 6.70 1.62
CA GLN A 38 -18.58 5.50 1.00
C GLN A 38 -17.43 4.95 1.86
N ARG A 39 -17.49 3.66 2.20
CA ARG A 39 -16.36 2.93 2.78
C ARG A 39 -15.22 2.82 1.77
N VAL A 40 -14.00 3.10 2.21
CA VAL A 40 -12.80 3.03 1.37
C VAL A 40 -11.63 2.38 2.10
N ARG A 41 -10.72 1.77 1.34
CA ARG A 41 -9.38 1.38 1.78
C ARG A 41 -8.36 2.14 0.94
N PHE A 42 -7.55 2.95 1.61
CA PHE A 42 -6.39 3.60 1.00
C PHE A 42 -5.22 2.62 1.00
N VAL A 43 -4.51 2.52 -0.12
CA VAL A 43 -3.27 1.73 -0.24
C VAL A 43 -2.18 2.56 -0.91
N ALA A 44 -0.98 2.55 -0.36
CA ALA A 44 0.17 3.25 -0.89
C ALA A 44 1.45 2.45 -0.66
N VAL A 45 2.27 2.30 -1.70
CA VAL A 45 3.65 1.81 -1.56
C VAL A 45 4.55 3.02 -1.27
N ILE A 46 5.38 2.89 -0.24
CA ILE A 46 6.30 3.94 0.22
C ILE A 46 7.72 3.39 0.31
N ALA A 47 8.71 4.29 0.34
CA ALA A 47 10.09 3.89 0.55
C ALA A 47 10.30 3.35 1.98
N ASP A 48 10.90 2.16 2.08
CA ASP A 48 11.40 1.58 3.33
C ASP A 48 12.92 1.41 3.25
N THR A 49 13.66 2.34 3.86
CA THR A 49 15.14 2.29 3.84
C THR A 49 15.72 1.05 4.54
N ASN A 50 14.92 0.39 5.38
CA ASN A 50 15.30 -0.81 6.11
C ASN A 50 14.79 -2.10 5.44
N ASN A 51 14.26 -2.02 4.20
CA ASN A 51 13.72 -3.18 3.50
C ASN A 51 14.78 -4.30 3.41
N ARG A 52 14.33 -5.53 3.66
CA ARG A 52 15.14 -6.75 3.57
C ARG A 52 15.74 -6.91 2.17
N PHE A 53 15.02 -6.45 1.14
CA PHE A 53 15.47 -6.47 -0.25
C PHE A 53 16.10 -5.12 -0.61
N PRO A 54 17.43 -5.06 -0.85
CA PRO A 54 18.11 -3.80 -1.13
C PRO A 54 17.59 -3.05 -2.37
N ARG A 55 16.97 -3.77 -3.31
CA ARG A 55 16.37 -3.24 -4.54
C ARG A 55 14.95 -2.68 -4.36
N ALA A 56 14.39 -2.77 -3.15
CA ALA A 56 13.07 -2.26 -2.80
C ALA A 56 13.14 -1.22 -1.65
N ARG A 57 14.29 -0.56 -1.48
CA ARG A 57 14.51 0.40 -0.38
C ARG A 57 14.10 1.83 -0.72
N GLN A 58 13.88 2.12 -1.99
CA GLN A 58 13.69 3.47 -2.50
C GLN A 58 12.24 3.74 -2.94
N GLY A 59 11.31 2.84 -2.60
CA GLY A 59 9.90 2.90 -2.97
C GLY A 59 9.55 2.04 -4.18
N GLU A 60 10.47 1.19 -4.64
CA GLU A 60 10.18 0.21 -5.67
C GLU A 60 9.19 -0.85 -5.18
N VAL A 61 8.36 -1.35 -6.10
CA VAL A 61 7.48 -2.49 -5.82
C VAL A 61 8.28 -3.78 -6.02
N GLY A 62 8.66 -4.44 -4.93
CA GLY A 62 9.31 -5.75 -4.90
C GLY A 62 8.39 -6.86 -4.39
N LEU A 63 9.00 -7.98 -3.98
CA LEU A 63 8.27 -9.19 -3.55
C LEU A 63 7.36 -8.95 -2.35
N LEU A 64 7.83 -8.23 -1.33
CA LEU A 64 7.04 -7.96 -0.12
C LEU A 64 5.89 -7.00 -0.42
N GLU A 65 6.14 -5.99 -1.26
CA GLU A 65 5.13 -5.01 -1.63
C GLU A 65 4.04 -5.66 -2.48
N GLY A 66 4.40 -6.52 -3.45
CA GLY A 66 3.45 -7.26 -4.27
C GLY A 66 2.57 -8.21 -3.45
N TRP A 67 3.17 -9.05 -2.60
CA TRP A 67 2.42 -9.95 -1.72
C TRP A 67 1.60 -9.20 -0.66
N GLY A 68 2.15 -8.13 -0.09
CA GLY A 68 1.47 -7.28 0.88
C GLY A 68 0.24 -6.60 0.28
N LEU A 69 0.35 -6.08 -0.95
CA LEU A 69 -0.77 -5.52 -1.70
C LEU A 69 -1.82 -6.58 -1.99
N ALA A 70 -1.43 -7.75 -2.48
CA ALA A 70 -2.35 -8.86 -2.74
C ALA A 70 -3.12 -9.23 -1.47
N LYS A 71 -2.40 -9.41 -0.36
CA LYS A 71 -3.01 -9.69 0.95
C LYS A 71 -3.99 -8.59 1.39
N ALA A 72 -3.59 -7.32 1.29
CA ALA A 72 -4.44 -6.20 1.72
C ALA A 72 -5.71 -6.07 0.85
N VAL A 73 -5.65 -6.41 -0.44
CA VAL A 73 -6.81 -6.42 -1.33
C VAL A 73 -7.70 -7.62 -1.02
N ASP A 74 -7.14 -8.81 -0.90
CA ASP A 74 -7.88 -10.05 -0.62
C ASP A 74 -8.59 -9.98 0.74
N ASP A 75 -7.91 -9.46 1.77
CA ASP A 75 -8.51 -9.21 3.08
C ASP A 75 -9.70 -8.23 2.99
N ALA A 76 -9.66 -7.22 2.10
CA ALA A 76 -10.80 -6.31 1.89
C ALA A 76 -11.97 -7.00 1.18
N ILE A 77 -11.67 -7.83 0.18
CA ILE A 77 -12.66 -8.61 -0.58
C ILE A 77 -13.41 -9.54 0.36
N GLU A 78 -12.69 -10.30 1.20
CA GLU A 78 -13.32 -11.26 2.10
C GLU A 78 -14.14 -10.55 3.19
N GLN A 79 -13.63 -9.45 3.76
CA GLN A 79 -14.37 -8.66 4.75
C GLN A 79 -15.69 -8.08 4.21
N ASP A 80 -15.73 -7.73 2.93
CA ASP A 80 -16.91 -7.16 2.30
C ASP A 80 -17.74 -8.20 1.53
N ARG A 81 -17.37 -9.48 1.56
CA ARG A 81 -17.94 -10.55 0.73
C ARG A 81 -19.46 -10.61 0.76
N GLU A 82 -20.05 -10.54 1.94
CA GLU A 82 -21.51 -10.60 2.15
C GLU A 82 -22.19 -9.21 2.14
N GLY A 83 -21.40 -8.12 2.11
CA GLY A 83 -21.93 -6.76 2.11
C GLY A 83 -22.55 -6.37 0.76
N ALA A 84 -23.69 -5.68 0.77
CA ALA A 84 -24.30 -5.15 -0.46
C ALA A 84 -23.44 -4.05 -1.11
N GLU A 85 -22.78 -3.24 -0.29
CA GLU A 85 -21.85 -2.20 -0.72
C GLU A 85 -20.41 -2.64 -0.43
N LYS A 86 -19.61 -2.76 -1.49
CA LYS A 86 -18.18 -3.07 -1.38
C LYS A 86 -17.41 -1.77 -1.15
N ARG A 87 -16.38 -1.78 -0.29
CA ARG A 87 -15.53 -0.60 -0.10
C ARG A 87 -14.78 -0.29 -1.40
N ALA A 88 -14.54 0.99 -1.67
CA ALA A 88 -13.66 1.38 -2.77
C ALA A 88 -12.19 1.17 -2.37
N LEU A 89 -11.35 0.79 -3.33
CA LEU A 89 -9.90 0.71 -3.13
C LEU A 89 -9.25 1.93 -3.78
N ILE A 90 -8.65 2.80 -2.97
CA ILE A 90 -7.98 4.01 -3.44
C ILE A 90 -6.47 3.76 -3.42
N ALA A 91 -5.91 3.50 -4.61
CA ALA A 91 -4.47 3.33 -4.78
C ALA A 91 -3.79 4.68 -4.98
N ILE A 92 -2.87 5.02 -4.09
CA ILE A 92 -2.03 6.22 -4.18
C ILE A 92 -0.69 5.80 -4.80
N VAL A 93 -0.51 6.18 -6.06
CA VAL A 93 0.61 5.70 -6.88
C VAL A 93 1.70 6.77 -6.96
N ASP A 94 2.81 6.52 -6.26
CA ASP A 94 4.06 7.30 -6.32
C ASP A 94 5.26 6.33 -6.31
N VAL A 95 5.24 5.37 -7.24
CA VAL A 95 6.28 4.34 -7.36
C VAL A 95 7.24 4.71 -8.49
N PRO A 96 8.56 4.77 -8.24
CA PRO A 96 9.54 5.18 -9.25
C PRO A 96 9.71 4.12 -10.35
N SER A 97 9.64 2.83 -9.99
CA SER A 97 9.70 1.69 -10.89
C SER A 97 9.33 0.40 -10.15
N GLN A 98 9.19 -0.72 -10.89
CA GLN A 98 9.29 -2.06 -10.29
C GLN A 98 10.72 -2.30 -9.75
N ALA A 99 10.86 -3.17 -8.75
CA ALA A 99 12.17 -3.57 -8.25
C ALA A 99 12.87 -4.46 -9.30
N TYR A 100 13.89 -3.93 -9.97
CA TYR A 100 14.71 -4.70 -10.90
C TYR A 100 15.86 -5.41 -10.17
N GLY A 101 15.86 -6.75 -10.17
CA GLY A 101 16.96 -7.54 -9.61
C GLY A 101 16.86 -9.05 -9.88
N ARG A 102 18.01 -9.74 -9.78
CA ARG A 102 18.15 -11.18 -10.05
C ARG A 102 17.40 -12.09 -9.06
N ARG A 103 16.94 -11.59 -7.91
CA ARG A 103 16.17 -12.37 -6.92
C ARG A 103 14.66 -12.11 -7.04
N GLU A 104 14.29 -11.10 -7.80
CA GLU A 104 12.92 -10.67 -8.07
C GLU A 104 12.36 -11.37 -9.33
N GLU A 105 13.23 -11.83 -10.22
CA GLU A 105 12.92 -12.53 -11.49
C GLU A 105 13.11 -14.06 -11.42
N ALA A 106 13.56 -14.61 -10.29
CA ALA A 106 13.93 -16.02 -10.14
C ALA A 106 12.99 -16.80 -9.23
#